data_AF-A0A7C5TWT0-F1
#
_entry.id   AF-A0A7C5TWT0-F1
#
_cell.length_a   1.000
_cell.length_b   1.000
_cell.length_c   1.000
_cell.angle_alpha   90.00
_cell.angle_beta   90.00
_cell.angle_gamma   90.00
#
_symmetry.space_group_name_H-M   'P 1'
#
loop_
_entity.id
_entity.type
_entity.pdbx_description
1 polymer ?
#
loop_
_entity_poly.entity_id
_entity_poly.type
_entity_poly.pdbx_seq_one_letter_code
_entity_poly.pdbx_strand_id
1 'polypeptide(L)' 'EGLDGYDDLRKIASMLKSKLATGGTAKDGRIELQGDHRYKVKQILINDLGIPSENIIMIVEEERE' A
#
# COMPACT_ATOMS: atom_id res chain seq x y z
N GLU A 1 17.18 3.05 8.22
CA GLU A 1 16.05 2.61 9.07
C GLU A 1 15.04 1.94 8.16
N GLY A 2 14.86 0.64 8.29
CA GLY A 2 13.95 -0.15 7.44
C GLY A 2 12.53 -0.14 8.00
N LEU A 3 11.56 -0.51 7.17
CA LEU A 3 10.17 -0.74 7.57
C LEU A 3 10.09 -2.07 8.33
N ASP A 4 10.63 -2.13 9.54
CA ASP A 4 10.85 -3.38 10.28
C ASP A 4 9.73 -3.70 11.31
N GLY A 5 8.66 -2.89 11.41
CA GLY A 5 7.62 -3.05 12.42
C GLY A 5 6.17 -3.21 11.91
N TYR A 6 5.37 -3.98 12.65
CA TYR A 6 3.89 -3.97 12.53
C TYR A 6 3.31 -2.55 12.69
N ASP A 7 3.99 -1.71 13.46
CA ASP A 7 3.65 -0.31 13.67
C ASP A 7 3.78 0.51 12.36
N ASP A 8 4.74 0.18 11.50
CA ASP A 8 4.95 0.84 10.22
C ASP A 8 3.82 0.54 9.24
N LEU A 9 3.35 -0.71 9.18
CA LEU A 9 2.20 -1.07 8.35
C LEU A 9 0.93 -0.32 8.76
N ARG A 10 0.71 -0.11 10.05
CA ARG A 10 -0.46 0.62 10.56
C ARG A 10 -0.38 2.11 10.23
N LYS A 11 0.82 2.70 10.32
CA LYS A 11 1.09 4.08 9.90
C LYS A 11 0.89 4.27 8.40
N ILE A 12 1.46 3.37 7.59
CA ILE A 12 1.32 3.37 6.13
C ILE A 12 -0.16 3.23 5.75
N ALA A 13 -0.89 2.29 6.36
CA ALA A 13 -2.32 2.13 6.10
C ALA A 13 -3.13 3.39 6.44
N SER A 14 -2.83 4.05 7.56
CA SER A 14 -3.47 5.31 7.94
C SER A 14 -3.20 6.42 6.90
N MET A 15 -1.94 6.55 6.49
CA MET A 15 -1.52 7.49 5.45
C MET A 15 -2.25 7.24 4.11
N LEU A 16 -2.26 5.98 3.66
CA LEU A 16 -2.91 5.59 2.41
C LEU A 16 -4.41 5.88 2.44
N LYS A 17 -5.10 5.56 3.54
CA LYS A 17 -6.53 5.87 3.71
C LYS A 17 -6.82 7.36 3.64
N SER A 18 -6.00 8.18 4.31
CA SER A 18 -6.16 9.63 4.30
C SER A 18 -5.96 10.22 2.90
N LYS A 19 -4.94 9.77 2.15
CA LYS A 19 -4.65 10.25 0.80
C LYS A 19 -5.63 9.76 -0.27
N LEU A 20 -6.13 8.54 -0.11
CA LEU A 20 -7.03 7.92 -1.08
C LEU A 20 -8.52 8.17 -0.75
N ALA A 21 -8.80 8.80 0.39
CA ALA A 21 -10.15 9.01 0.91
C ALA A 21 -10.98 7.70 0.93
N THR A 22 -10.32 6.59 1.25
CA THR A 22 -10.89 5.24 1.19
C THR A 22 -10.82 4.54 2.54
N GLY A 23 -11.72 3.57 2.73
CA GLY A 23 -11.66 2.63 3.84
C GLY A 23 -10.57 1.57 3.64
N GLY A 24 -10.10 0.99 4.73
CA GLY A 24 -9.09 -0.07 4.68
C GLY A 24 -8.60 -0.50 6.05
N THR A 25 -7.91 -1.64 6.08
CA THR A 25 -7.38 -2.24 7.31
C THR A 25 -5.94 -2.70 7.11
N ALA A 26 -5.17 -2.71 8.19
CA ALA A 26 -3.87 -3.39 8.26
C ALA A 26 -4.04 -4.60 9.16
N LYS A 27 -3.89 -5.80 8.61
CA LYS A 27 -4.05 -7.07 9.33
C LYS A 27 -3.12 -8.10 8.72
N ASP A 28 -2.61 -9.03 9.54
CA ASP A 28 -1.82 -10.17 9.04
C ASP A 28 -0.58 -9.78 8.22
N GLY A 29 0.07 -8.66 8.59
CA GLY A 29 1.24 -8.17 7.86
C GLY A 29 0.94 -7.55 6.49
N ARG A 30 -0.35 -7.35 6.13
CA ARG A 30 -0.78 -6.72 4.87
C ARG A 30 -1.74 -5.56 5.09
N ILE A 31 -1.84 -4.70 4.07
CA ILE A 31 -2.76 -3.57 4.02
C ILE A 31 -3.80 -3.87 2.95
N GLU A 32 -5.07 -3.79 3.32
CA GLU A 32 -6.22 -4.02 2.46
C GLU A 32 -6.98 -2.68 2.32
N LEU A 33 -7.17 -2.20 1.09
CA LEU A 33 -7.82 -0.92 0.78
C LEU A 33 -9.05 -1.16 -0.09
N GLN A 34 -10.11 -0.38 0.11
CA GLN A 34 -11.31 -0.46 -0.70
C GLN A 34 -11.14 0.32 -2.02
N GLY A 35 -11.59 -0.28 -3.12
CA GLY A 35 -11.55 0.30 -4.46
C GLY A 35 -10.23 0.07 -5.23
N ASP A 36 -10.23 0.44 -6.51
CA ASP A 36 -9.04 0.32 -7.36
C ASP A 36 -8.19 1.60 -7.28
N HIS A 37 -7.11 1.51 -6.50
CA HIS A 37 -6.18 2.63 -6.30
C HIS A 37 -4.72 2.23 -6.54
N ARG A 38 -4.48 1.11 -7.24
CA ARG A 38 -3.16 0.49 -7.42
C ARG A 38 -2.09 1.48 -7.90
N TYR A 39 -2.45 2.32 -8.89
CA TYR A 39 -1.55 3.36 -9.41
C TYR A 39 -1.25 4.47 -8.40
N LYS A 40 -2.28 4.95 -7.69
CA LYS A 40 -2.11 6.00 -6.67
C LYS A 40 -1.29 5.50 -5.49
N VAL A 41 -1.54 4.27 -5.04
CA VAL A 41 -0.74 3.61 -3.99
C VAL A 41 0.73 3.58 -4.41
N LYS A 42 1.03 3.08 -5.62
CA LYS A 42 2.41 3.05 -6.13
C LYS A 42 3.06 4.43 -6.12
N GLN A 43 2.35 5.46 -6.56
CA GLN A 43 2.87 6.84 -6.52
C GLN A 43 3.14 7.34 -5.11
N ILE A 44 2.26 7.05 -4.15
CA ILE A 44 2.46 7.42 -2.74
C ILE A 44 3.68 6.68 -2.16
N LEU A 45 3.82 5.38 -2.43
CA LEU A 45 4.98 4.60 -1.96
C LEU A 45 6.30 5.17 -2.50
N ILE A 46 6.34 5.62 -3.75
CA ILE A 46 7.55 6.20 -4.36
C ILE A 46 7.80 7.61 -3.81
N ASN A 47 6.79 8.48 -3.87
CA ASN A 47 6.96 9.91 -3.63
C ASN A 47 7.01 10.27 -2.14
N ASP A 48 6.20 9.61 -1.31
CA ASP A 48 6.10 9.93 0.13
C ASP A 48 7.00 9.04 0.99
N LEU A 49 7.18 7.77 0.62
CA LEU A 49 7.99 6.81 1.39
C LEU A 49 9.38 6.59 0.79
N GLY A 50 9.68 7.16 -0.38
CA GLY A 50 10.98 7.01 -1.04
C GLY A 50 11.28 5.58 -1.48
N ILE A 51 10.27 4.72 -1.62
CA ILE A 51 10.46 3.33 -2.02
C ILE A 51 10.77 3.31 -3.53
N PRO A 52 11.92 2.78 -3.95
CA PRO A 52 12.26 2.74 -5.37
C PRO A 52 11.27 1.82 -6.10
N SER A 53 10.91 2.21 -7.32
CA SER A 53 9.90 1.51 -8.12
C SER A 53 10.26 0.05 -8.42
N GLU A 54 11.56 -0.28 -8.41
CA GLU A 54 12.07 -1.66 -8.53
C GLU A 54 11.63 -2.58 -7.39
N ASN A 55 11.38 -2.02 -6.20
CA ASN A 55 10.91 -2.77 -5.03
C ASN A 55 9.38 -2.89 -4.98
N ILE A 56 8.67 -2.37 -5.99
CA ILE A 56 7.20 -2.36 -6.04
C ILE A 56 6.72 -3.26 -7.18
N ILE A 57 6.24 -4.44 -6.81
CA ILE A 57 5.65 -5.41 -7.75
C ILE A 57 4.13 -5.22 -7.72
N MET A 58 3.53 -4.92 -8.89
CA MET A 58 2.09 -4.91 -9.04
C MET A 58 1.63 -6.28 -9.54
N ILE A 59 1.02 -7.06 -8.66
CA ILE A 59 0.41 -8.33 -9.02
C ILE A 59 -1.02 -8.04 -9.45
N VAL A 60 -1.38 -8.50 -10.64
CA VAL A 60 -2.76 -8.54 -11.11
C VAL A 60 -3.14 -10.01 -11.16
N GLU A 61 -4.06 -10.43 -10.29
CA GLU A 61 -4.69 -11.73 -10.45
C GLU A 61 -5.63 -11.62 -11.66
N GLU A 62 -5.20 -12.17 -12.79
CA GLU A 62 -6.13 -12.49 -13.87
C GLU A 62 -6.96 -13.69 -13.38
N GLU A 63 -8.26 -13.48 -13.19
CA GLU A 63 -9.19 -14.60 -13.04
C GLU A 63 -9.08 -15.44 -14.31
N ARG A 64 -8.37 -16.57 -14.22
CA ARG A 64 -8.41 -17.59 -15.27
C ARG A 64 -9.78 -18.26 -15.17
N GLU A 65 -10.61 -18.04 -16.19
CA GLU A 65 -11.83 -18.80 -16.45
C GLU A 65 -11.57 -20.32 -16.52
#